data_AF-A0A8S3B8J3-F1
#
_entry.id   AF-A0A8S3B8J3-F1
#
_cell.length_a   1.000
_cell.length_b   1.000
_cell.length_c   1.000
_cell.angle_alpha   90.00
_cell.angle_beta   90.00
_cell.angle_gamma   90.00
#
_symmetry.space_group_name_H-M   'P 1'
#
loop_
_entity.id
_entity.type
_entity.pdbx_description
1 polymer ?
#
loop_
_entity_poly.entity_id
_entity_poly.type
_entity_poly.pdbx_seq_one_letter_code
_entity_poly.pdbx_strand_id
1 'polypeptide(L)'
;MTWLNDWLKEQIPSYKHALKQADPRTKDWFLLWADPIPAITLALIYIFIVAFGPRYMRNREAFHVPSWILFIYNMSLVALSIYMVEEVVVGIYRSKYNLLCQQLNVSTDENEMKVTNVLWFYFFSKAIEFMDTIFMIARKRFTQITFLHVFHHSTMLIIWWIVMTWIPGGQAWFGPVLNSAVHVFMYAYYGLSVVPSLREKLWWKKYITLFQLV
;
A
#
# COMPACT_ATOMS: atom_id res chain seq x y z
N MET A 1 -15.53 1.92 -31.79
CA MET A 1 -14.87 0.65 -31.45
C MET A 1 -13.57 0.43 -32.22
N THR A 2 -13.37 1.00 -33.41
CA THR A 2 -12.12 0.93 -34.19
C THR A 2 -10.94 1.65 -33.51
N TRP A 3 -11.15 2.87 -32.99
CA TRP A 3 -10.09 3.67 -32.36
C TRP A 3 -9.40 2.95 -31.19
N LEU A 4 -10.15 2.18 -30.38
CA LEU A 4 -9.61 1.46 -29.24
C LEU A 4 -8.72 0.30 -29.68
N ASN A 5 -9.14 -0.43 -30.71
CA ASN A 5 -8.35 -1.51 -31.28
C ASN A 5 -7.05 -1.00 -31.90
N ASP A 6 -7.10 0.16 -32.55
CA ASP A 6 -5.91 0.76 -33.17
C ASP A 6 -4.95 1.30 -32.10
N TRP A 7 -5.47 1.94 -31.05
CA TRP A 7 -4.66 2.33 -29.89
C TRP A 7 -4.01 1.11 -29.20
N LEU A 8 -4.75 0.02 -28.99
CA LEU A 8 -4.21 -1.20 -28.37
C LEU A 8 -3.11 -1.84 -29.22
N LYS A 9 -3.24 -1.84 -30.55
CA LYS A 9 -2.19 -2.36 -31.45
C LYS A 9 -0.88 -1.59 -31.34
N GLU A 10 -0.92 -0.31 -30.98
CA GLU A 10 0.26 0.51 -30.77
C GLU A 10 0.87 0.32 -29.36
N GLN A 11 0.02 0.20 -28.34
CA GLN A 11 0.49 0.09 -26.95
C GLN A 11 1.01 -1.31 -26.60
N ILE A 12 0.42 -2.39 -27.14
CA ILE A 12 0.82 -3.76 -26.82
C ILE A 12 2.30 -4.04 -27.14
N PRO A 13 2.85 -3.66 -28.31
CA PRO A 13 4.28 -3.80 -28.60
C PRO A 13 5.18 -3.02 -27.63
N SER A 14 4.80 -1.78 -27.29
CA SER A 14 5.54 -0.95 -26.34
C SER A 14 5.57 -1.58 -24.95
N TYR A 15 4.41 -2.06 -24.47
CA TYR A 15 4.30 -2.79 -23.21
C TYR A 15 5.17 -4.06 -23.21
N LYS A 16 5.12 -4.86 -24.28
CA LYS A 16 5.96 -6.06 -24.43
C LYS A 16 7.45 -5.72 -24.45
N HIS A 17 7.84 -4.56 -24.98
CA HIS A 17 9.22 -4.09 -24.92
C HIS A 17 9.63 -3.72 -23.49
N ALA A 18 8.80 -2.96 -22.77
CA ALA A 18 9.04 -2.61 -21.37
C ALA A 18 9.14 -3.84 -20.46
N LEU A 19 8.32 -4.87 -20.69
CA LEU A 19 8.39 -6.13 -19.95
C LEU A 19 9.72 -6.89 -20.11
N LYS A 20 10.46 -6.69 -21.22
CA LYS A 20 11.79 -7.29 -21.37
C LYS A 20 12.81 -6.68 -20.41
N GLN A 21 12.53 -5.49 -19.89
CA GLN A 21 13.36 -4.77 -18.92
C GLN A 21 12.83 -4.94 -17.49
N ALA A 22 11.77 -5.73 -17.29
CA ALA A 22 11.27 -6.04 -15.96
C ALA A 22 12.31 -6.81 -15.15
N ASP A 23 12.34 -6.59 -13.84
CA ASP A 23 13.27 -7.26 -12.94
C ASP A 23 12.92 -8.76 -12.86
N PRO A 24 13.87 -9.66 -13.20
CA PRO A 24 13.59 -11.08 -13.24
C PRO A 24 13.29 -11.67 -11.84
N ARG A 25 13.66 -10.99 -10.75
CA ARG A 25 13.52 -11.49 -9.38
C ARG A 25 12.07 -11.51 -8.90
N THR A 26 11.22 -10.62 -9.42
CA THR A 26 9.83 -10.42 -8.94
C THR A 26 8.76 -10.90 -9.91
N LYS A 27 9.17 -11.34 -11.12
CA LYS A 27 8.29 -11.67 -12.25
C LYS A 27 7.16 -12.65 -11.92
N ASP A 28 7.41 -13.63 -11.08
CA ASP A 28 6.45 -14.70 -10.75
C ASP A 28 5.84 -14.52 -9.35
N TRP A 29 6.02 -13.35 -8.73
CA TRP A 29 5.47 -13.07 -7.41
C TRP A 29 3.98 -12.75 -7.49
N PHE A 30 3.28 -13.05 -6.41
CA PHE A 30 1.85 -12.82 -6.33
C PHE A 30 1.52 -11.33 -6.59
N LEU A 31 0.58 -11.10 -7.51
CA LEU A 31 0.14 -9.80 -8.06
C LEU A 31 1.19 -9.03 -8.89
N LEU A 32 2.39 -9.57 -9.12
CA LEU A 32 3.45 -8.99 -9.95
C LEU A 32 3.77 -9.80 -11.21
N TRP A 33 2.90 -10.75 -11.54
CA TRP A 33 2.93 -11.46 -12.82
C TRP A 33 3.08 -10.47 -13.98
N ALA A 34 3.54 -10.94 -15.14
CA ALA A 34 3.73 -10.14 -16.36
C ALA A 34 2.45 -9.48 -16.94
N ASP A 35 1.37 -9.44 -16.16
CA ASP A 35 0.08 -8.86 -16.47
C ASP A 35 -0.33 -7.85 -15.36
N PRO A 36 -0.54 -6.56 -15.68
CA PRO A 36 -1.02 -5.55 -14.74
C PRO A 36 -2.50 -5.73 -14.39
N ILE A 37 -3.24 -6.58 -15.11
CA ILE A 37 -4.69 -6.73 -14.96
C ILE A 37 -5.09 -6.96 -13.49
N PRO A 38 -4.46 -7.85 -12.70
CA PRO A 38 -4.86 -8.05 -11.31
C PRO A 38 -4.78 -6.77 -10.44
N ALA A 39 -3.69 -6.01 -10.56
CA ALA A 39 -3.52 -4.77 -9.80
C ALA A 39 -4.51 -3.68 -10.26
N ILE A 40 -4.72 -3.54 -11.58
CA ILE A 40 -5.70 -2.62 -12.15
C ILE A 40 -7.12 -3.01 -11.71
N THR A 41 -7.47 -4.29 -11.76
CA THR A 41 -8.78 -4.79 -11.34
C THR A 41 -9.03 -4.47 -9.87
N LEU A 42 -8.04 -4.70 -8.98
CA LEU A 42 -8.18 -4.34 -7.57
C LEU A 42 -8.40 -2.83 -7.37
N ALA A 43 -7.64 -1.98 -8.07
CA ALA A 43 -7.82 -0.54 -7.99
C ALA A 43 -9.19 -0.08 -8.53
N LEU A 44 -9.68 -0.69 -9.62
CA LEU A 44 -11.00 -0.39 -10.18
C LEU A 44 -12.13 -0.84 -9.23
N ILE A 45 -12.00 -2.02 -8.61
CA ILE A 45 -12.93 -2.49 -7.57
C ILE A 45 -12.96 -1.51 -6.40
N TYR A 46 -11.80 -1.04 -5.94
CA TYR A 46 -11.71 -0.03 -4.88
C TYR A 46 -12.43 1.26 -5.27
N ILE A 47 -12.15 1.81 -6.46
CA ILE A 47 -12.81 3.03 -6.95
C ILE A 47 -14.32 2.84 -7.05
N PHE A 48 -14.77 1.68 -7.55
CA PHE A 48 -16.19 1.34 -7.61
C PHE A 48 -16.83 1.34 -6.21
N ILE A 49 -16.21 0.68 -5.23
CA ILE A 49 -16.69 0.64 -3.85
C ILE A 49 -16.76 2.06 -3.25
N VAL A 50 -15.76 2.89 -3.48
CA VAL A 50 -15.74 4.27 -2.97
C VAL A 50 -16.78 5.16 -3.64
N ALA A 51 -17.02 4.99 -4.94
CA ALA A 51 -17.98 5.79 -5.70
C ALA A 51 -19.44 5.43 -5.40
N PHE A 52 -19.73 4.14 -5.22
CA PHE A 52 -21.09 3.63 -5.04
C PHE A 52 -21.44 3.28 -3.59
N GLY A 53 -20.46 2.86 -2.79
CA GLY A 53 -20.64 2.42 -1.40
C GLY A 53 -21.31 3.46 -0.50
N PRO A 54 -20.88 4.74 -0.48
CA PRO A 54 -21.53 5.77 0.32
C PRO A 54 -23.00 6.01 -0.09
N ARG A 55 -23.31 5.95 -1.40
CA ARG A 55 -24.69 6.08 -1.91
C ARG A 55 -25.54 4.88 -1.48
N TYR A 56 -24.99 3.68 -1.60
CA TYR A 56 -25.65 2.44 -1.19
C TYR A 56 -25.95 2.42 0.32
N MET A 57 -25.02 2.92 1.13
CA MET A 57 -25.16 2.97 2.59
C MET A 57 -26.04 4.12 3.09
N ARG A 58 -26.39 5.11 2.26
CA ARG A 58 -27.16 6.29 2.68
C ARG A 58 -28.45 5.92 3.41
N ASN A 59 -29.20 4.98 2.85
CA ASN A 59 -30.52 4.56 3.35
C ASN A 59 -30.48 3.29 4.22
N ARG A 60 -29.30 2.81 4.63
CA ARG A 60 -29.13 1.61 5.46
C ARG A 60 -28.63 1.98 6.85
N GLU A 61 -28.71 1.10 7.82
CA GLU A 61 -28.05 1.33 9.10
C GLU A 61 -26.53 1.11 8.99
N ALA A 62 -25.75 1.71 9.89
CA ALA A 62 -24.31 1.45 9.95
C ALA A 62 -24.08 0.01 10.42
N PHE A 63 -23.18 -0.70 9.75
CA PHE A 63 -22.83 -2.06 10.18
C PHE A 63 -22.14 -2.01 11.56
N HIS A 64 -22.63 -2.86 12.46
CA HIS A 64 -21.98 -3.09 13.74
C HIS A 64 -20.76 -4.00 13.55
N VAL A 65 -19.63 -3.42 13.15
CA VAL A 65 -18.34 -4.13 13.09
C VAL A 65 -17.82 -4.29 14.52
N PRO A 66 -17.64 -5.53 15.02
CA PRO A 66 -17.14 -5.75 16.36
C PRO A 66 -15.79 -5.06 16.60
N SER A 67 -15.66 -4.38 17.74
CA SER A 67 -14.44 -3.68 18.14
C SER A 67 -13.19 -4.56 18.09
N TRP A 68 -13.32 -5.85 18.44
CA TRP A 68 -12.19 -6.77 18.41
C TRP A 68 -11.67 -7.04 16.99
N ILE A 69 -12.54 -7.05 15.96
CA ILE A 69 -12.12 -7.22 14.56
C ILE A 69 -11.27 -6.04 14.12
N LEU A 70 -11.75 -4.82 14.41
CA LEU A 70 -11.02 -3.60 14.11
C LEU A 70 -9.70 -3.56 14.88
N PHE A 71 -9.69 -3.97 16.14
CA PHE A 71 -8.48 -4.03 16.95
C PHE A 71 -7.46 -4.99 16.33
N ILE A 72 -7.83 -6.24 16.06
CA ILE A 72 -6.95 -7.23 15.43
C ILE A 72 -6.43 -6.72 14.09
N TYR A 73 -7.31 -6.22 13.23
CA TYR A 73 -6.92 -5.69 11.93
C TYR A 73 -5.87 -4.56 12.05
N ASN A 74 -6.11 -3.56 12.90
CA ASN A 74 -5.17 -2.46 13.11
C ASN A 74 -3.85 -2.95 13.75
N MET A 75 -3.90 -3.86 14.72
CA MET A 75 -2.68 -4.40 15.35
C MET A 75 -1.87 -5.28 14.40
N SER A 76 -2.52 -6.02 13.51
CA SER A 76 -1.85 -6.76 12.44
C SER A 76 -1.12 -5.82 11.48
N LEU A 77 -1.72 -4.67 11.15
CA LEU A 77 -1.06 -3.65 10.33
C LEU A 77 0.09 -2.95 11.05
N VAL A 78 0.01 -2.76 12.37
CA VAL A 78 1.15 -2.32 13.19
C VAL A 78 2.29 -3.33 13.11
N ALA A 79 2.00 -4.62 13.35
CA ALA A 79 3.01 -5.67 13.30
C ALA A 79 3.66 -5.77 11.92
N LEU A 80 2.86 -5.73 10.84
CA LEU A 80 3.36 -5.71 9.47
C LEU A 80 4.24 -4.48 9.21
N SER A 81 3.84 -3.29 9.70
CA SER A 81 4.61 -2.06 9.53
C SER A 81 5.94 -2.09 10.28
N ILE A 82 5.98 -2.64 11.50
CA ILE A 82 7.23 -2.83 12.26
C ILE A 82 8.16 -3.79 11.51
N TYR A 83 7.63 -4.93 11.07
CA TYR A 83 8.37 -5.92 10.29
C TYR A 83 8.99 -5.30 9.03
N MET A 84 8.22 -4.49 8.28
CA MET A 84 8.72 -3.83 7.07
C MET A 84 9.84 -2.82 7.38
N VAL A 85 9.70 -2.02 8.44
CA VAL A 85 10.76 -1.07 8.83
C VAL A 85 12.02 -1.81 9.24
N GLU A 86 11.90 -2.82 10.12
CA GLU A 86 13.03 -3.59 10.62
C GLU A 86 13.80 -4.27 9.49
N GLU A 87 13.10 -5.02 8.63
CA GLU A 87 13.75 -5.82 7.61
C GLU A 87 14.39 -4.96 6.51
N VAL A 88 13.78 -3.83 6.13
CA VAL A 88 14.43 -2.89 5.20
C VAL A 88 15.67 -2.27 5.85
N VAL A 89 15.59 -1.80 7.11
CA VAL A 89 16.73 -1.17 7.80
C VAL A 89 17.89 -2.16 7.96
N VAL A 90 17.59 -3.41 8.32
CA VAL A 90 18.61 -4.47 8.41
C VAL A 90 19.19 -4.78 7.03
N GLY A 91 18.35 -4.89 6.00
CA GLY A 91 18.77 -5.13 4.63
C GLY A 91 19.72 -4.06 4.08
N ILE A 92 19.32 -2.78 4.17
CA ILE A 92 20.15 -1.67 3.69
C ILE A 92 21.46 -1.52 4.46
N TYR A 93 21.45 -1.80 5.78
CA TYR A 93 22.65 -1.74 6.62
C TYR A 93 23.64 -2.83 6.24
N ARG A 94 23.17 -4.07 6.06
CA ARG A 94 24.01 -5.21 5.68
C ARG A 94 24.54 -5.07 4.25
N SER A 95 23.73 -4.56 3.33
CA SER A 95 24.14 -4.27 1.94
C SER A 95 24.96 -2.98 1.79
N LYS A 96 25.21 -2.24 2.87
CA LYS A 96 25.96 -0.97 2.89
C LYS A 96 25.46 0.04 1.85
N TYR A 97 24.14 0.24 1.82
CA TYR A 97 23.52 1.18 0.87
C TYR A 97 24.00 2.61 1.05
N ASN A 98 24.16 3.31 -0.07
CA ASN A 98 24.30 4.76 -0.08
C ASN A 98 22.94 5.41 0.20
N LEU A 99 22.86 6.19 1.27
CA LEU A 99 21.60 6.82 1.70
C LEU A 99 21.11 7.91 0.75
N LEU A 100 22.00 8.52 -0.04
CA LEU A 100 21.66 9.59 -0.97
C LEU A 100 21.24 9.05 -2.34
N CYS A 101 22.05 8.15 -2.90
CA CYS A 101 21.80 7.58 -4.21
C CYS A 101 22.25 6.13 -4.25
N GLN A 102 21.32 5.21 -4.01
CA GLN A 102 21.53 3.79 -4.18
C GLN A 102 21.08 3.33 -5.57
N GLN A 103 22.01 2.77 -6.34
CA GLN A 103 21.71 2.13 -7.62
C GLN A 103 20.96 0.81 -7.41
N LEU A 104 20.16 0.43 -8.39
CA LEU A 104 19.51 -0.87 -8.41
C LEU A 104 20.57 -1.96 -8.62
N ASN A 105 20.68 -2.87 -7.65
CA ASN A 105 21.46 -4.08 -7.78
C ASN A 105 20.49 -5.24 -8.05
N VAL A 106 20.62 -5.89 -9.22
CA VAL A 106 19.74 -7.00 -9.66
C VAL A 106 20.29 -8.37 -9.25
N SER A 107 21.30 -8.41 -8.37
CA SER A 107 21.81 -9.66 -7.84
C SER A 107 20.76 -10.38 -6.96
N THR A 108 20.93 -11.69 -6.84
CA THR A 108 20.14 -12.54 -5.93
C THR A 108 20.88 -12.74 -4.60
N ASP A 109 21.72 -11.79 -4.20
CA ASP A 109 22.33 -11.79 -2.87
C ASP A 109 21.25 -11.82 -1.79
N GLU A 110 21.53 -12.48 -0.67
CA GLU A 110 20.58 -12.65 0.43
C GLU A 110 20.05 -11.30 0.94
N ASN A 111 20.92 -10.29 1.06
CA ASN A 111 20.53 -8.99 1.60
C ASN A 111 19.75 -8.15 0.58
N GLU A 112 20.11 -8.23 -0.71
CA GLU A 112 19.36 -7.59 -1.80
C GLU A 112 17.96 -8.20 -1.94
N MET A 113 17.87 -9.52 -1.94
CA MET A 113 16.60 -10.25 -1.97
C MET A 113 15.75 -9.95 -0.73
N LYS A 114 16.37 -9.77 0.45
CA LYS A 114 15.65 -9.33 1.66
C LYS A 114 14.97 -7.98 1.43
N VAL A 115 15.68 -6.98 0.87
CA VAL A 115 15.06 -5.69 0.55
C VAL A 115 13.93 -5.85 -0.47
N THR A 116 14.16 -6.58 -1.56
CA THR A 116 13.13 -6.85 -2.59
C THR A 116 11.89 -7.54 -2.00
N ASN A 117 12.06 -8.54 -1.15
CA ASN A 117 10.97 -9.26 -0.48
C ASN A 117 10.13 -8.32 0.38
N VAL A 118 10.77 -7.43 1.14
CA VAL A 118 10.05 -6.51 2.03
C VAL A 118 9.33 -5.42 1.25
N LEU A 119 9.93 -4.95 0.15
CA LEU A 119 9.25 -4.04 -0.77
C LEU A 119 7.99 -4.67 -1.39
N TRP A 120 7.99 -5.99 -1.62
CA TRP A 120 6.77 -6.70 -2.01
C TRP A 120 5.73 -6.74 -0.90
N PHE A 121 6.11 -6.99 0.35
CA PHE A 121 5.18 -6.89 1.48
C PHE A 121 4.58 -5.49 1.58
N TYR A 122 5.36 -4.45 1.33
CA TYR A 122 4.89 -3.08 1.28
C TYR A 122 3.91 -2.83 0.13
N PHE A 123 4.20 -3.32 -1.07
CA PHE A 123 3.25 -3.27 -2.20
C PHE A 123 1.94 -3.99 -1.85
N PHE A 124 2.04 -5.19 -1.30
CA PHE A 124 0.87 -5.98 -0.91
C PHE A 124 0.07 -5.33 0.21
N SER A 125 0.74 -4.63 1.14
CA SER A 125 0.05 -3.88 2.21
C SER A 125 -0.94 -2.87 1.63
N LYS A 126 -0.63 -2.23 0.49
CA LYS A 126 -1.54 -1.26 -0.15
C LYS A 126 -2.85 -1.86 -0.61
N ALA A 127 -2.86 -3.14 -1.01
CA ALA A 127 -4.09 -3.86 -1.30
C ALA A 127 -4.89 -4.15 -0.01
N ILE A 128 -4.21 -4.49 1.10
CA ILE A 128 -4.86 -4.73 2.41
C ILE A 128 -5.49 -3.42 2.93
N GLU A 129 -4.78 -2.30 2.80
CA GLU A 129 -5.21 -0.97 3.25
C GLU A 129 -6.50 -0.49 2.57
N PHE A 130 -6.93 -1.07 1.44
CA PHE A 130 -8.25 -0.81 0.86
C PHE A 130 -9.39 -1.14 1.84
N MET A 131 -9.16 -2.08 2.74
CA MET A 131 -10.12 -2.45 3.78
C MET A 131 -10.40 -1.29 4.76
N ASP A 132 -9.48 -0.33 4.92
CA ASP A 132 -9.71 0.86 5.74
C ASP A 132 -10.92 1.63 5.24
N THR A 133 -10.96 1.89 3.93
CA THR A 133 -12.07 2.62 3.30
C THR A 133 -13.36 1.79 3.34
N ILE A 134 -13.27 0.47 3.18
CA ILE A 134 -14.43 -0.42 3.29
C ILE A 134 -15.04 -0.34 4.70
N PHE A 135 -14.22 -0.40 5.75
CA PHE A 135 -14.68 -0.24 7.13
C PHE A 135 -15.25 1.16 7.40
N MET A 136 -14.66 2.22 6.84
CA MET A 136 -15.21 3.58 6.93
C MET A 136 -16.60 3.67 6.29
N ILE A 137 -16.79 3.09 5.10
CA ILE A 137 -18.08 3.06 4.40
C ILE A 137 -19.11 2.25 5.19
N ALA A 138 -18.75 1.04 5.61
CA ALA A 138 -19.63 0.14 6.36
C ALA A 138 -20.12 0.77 7.67
N ARG A 139 -19.24 1.53 8.36
CA ARG A 139 -19.54 2.21 9.63
C ARG A 139 -20.09 3.63 9.44
N LYS A 140 -20.38 4.06 8.21
CA LYS A 140 -20.85 5.42 7.87
C LYS A 140 -19.93 6.55 8.34
N ARG A 141 -18.62 6.32 8.39
CA ARG A 141 -17.61 7.34 8.73
C ARG A 141 -17.13 8.11 7.49
N PHE A 142 -18.08 8.64 6.72
CA PHE A 142 -17.79 9.30 5.43
C PHE A 142 -16.93 10.55 5.56
N THR A 143 -16.92 11.20 6.72
CA THR A 143 -16.04 12.36 6.99
C THR A 143 -14.55 12.03 6.93
N GLN A 144 -14.18 10.74 7.05
CA GLN A 144 -12.80 10.28 6.91
C GLN A 144 -12.40 10.01 5.45
N ILE A 145 -13.38 9.83 4.56
CA ILE A 145 -13.16 9.52 3.14
C ILE A 145 -13.01 10.84 2.38
N THR A 146 -11.82 11.42 2.48
CA THR A 146 -11.46 12.67 1.78
C THR A 146 -10.94 12.40 0.37
N PHE A 147 -10.87 13.43 -0.48
CA PHE A 147 -10.23 13.32 -1.79
C PHE A 147 -8.80 12.79 -1.69
N LEU A 148 -8.00 13.32 -0.74
CA LEU A 148 -6.63 12.90 -0.53
C LEU A 148 -6.54 11.41 -0.18
N HIS A 149 -7.42 10.94 0.73
CA HIS A 149 -7.49 9.52 1.11
C HIS A 149 -7.75 8.62 -0.10
N VAL A 150 -8.78 8.96 -0.89
CA VAL A 150 -9.17 8.16 -2.06
C VAL A 150 -8.08 8.17 -3.12
N PHE A 151 -7.55 9.35 -3.45
CA PHE A 151 -6.47 9.52 -4.42
C PHE A 151 -5.24 8.71 -4.01
N HIS A 152 -4.78 8.87 -2.78
CA HIS A 152 -3.62 8.16 -2.23
C HIS A 152 -3.81 6.64 -2.33
N HIS A 153 -4.88 6.07 -1.76
CA HIS A 153 -5.09 4.62 -1.80
C HIS A 153 -5.26 4.11 -3.24
N SER A 154 -6.01 4.79 -4.11
CA SER A 154 -6.20 4.34 -5.50
C SER A 154 -4.92 4.31 -6.33
N THR A 155 -3.98 5.23 -6.08
CA THR A 155 -2.77 5.39 -6.90
C THR A 155 -1.60 4.59 -6.35
N MET A 156 -1.46 4.48 -5.03
CA MET A 156 -0.32 3.81 -4.40
C MET A 156 -0.16 2.36 -4.84
N LEU A 157 -1.26 1.59 -4.99
CA LEU A 157 -1.18 0.21 -5.46
C LEU A 157 -0.59 0.11 -6.88
N ILE A 158 -1.02 0.98 -7.79
CA ILE A 158 -0.57 0.96 -9.19
C ILE A 158 0.87 1.46 -9.30
N ILE A 159 1.22 2.54 -8.59
CA ILE A 159 2.58 3.07 -8.55
C ILE A 159 3.54 1.99 -8.03
N TRP A 160 3.18 1.29 -6.96
CA TRP A 160 4.02 0.24 -6.39
C TRP A 160 4.08 -1.02 -7.24
N TRP A 161 3.02 -1.34 -7.99
CA TRP A 161 3.10 -2.40 -9.01
C TRP A 161 4.17 -2.08 -10.06
N ILE A 162 4.22 -0.82 -10.55
CA ILE A 162 5.25 -0.36 -11.48
C ILE A 162 6.64 -0.45 -10.84
N VAL A 163 6.81 0.12 -9.64
CA VAL A 163 8.11 0.09 -8.93
C VAL A 163 8.59 -1.35 -8.73
N MET A 164 7.71 -2.26 -8.32
CA MET A 164 8.11 -3.65 -8.08
C MET A 164 8.38 -4.46 -9.36
N THR A 165 7.82 -4.03 -10.50
CA THR A 165 8.03 -4.68 -11.79
C THR A 165 9.39 -4.31 -12.39
N TRP A 166 9.85 -3.05 -12.23
CA TRP A 166 11.08 -2.57 -12.88
C TRP A 166 12.22 -2.20 -11.93
N ILE A 167 11.91 -1.77 -10.70
CA ILE A 167 12.89 -1.24 -9.74
C ILE A 167 12.60 -1.75 -8.30
N PRO A 168 12.55 -3.09 -8.06
CA PRO A 168 12.26 -3.66 -6.75
C PRO A 168 13.48 -3.63 -5.81
N GLY A 169 14.11 -2.47 -5.66
CA GLY A 169 15.33 -2.26 -4.89
C GLY A 169 15.96 -0.89 -5.16
N GLY A 170 17.23 -0.72 -4.80
CA GLY A 170 17.90 0.58 -4.91
C GLY A 170 17.20 1.67 -4.09
N GLN A 171 17.23 2.93 -4.53
CA GLN A 171 16.66 4.09 -3.82
C GLN A 171 15.16 3.95 -3.46
N ALA A 172 14.42 3.00 -4.06
CA ALA A 172 13.02 2.76 -3.76
C ALA A 172 12.75 2.40 -2.29
N TRP A 173 13.76 1.97 -1.51
CA TRP A 173 13.61 1.61 -0.09
C TRP A 173 13.16 2.77 0.82
N PHE A 174 13.51 4.01 0.47
CA PHE A 174 13.38 5.16 1.37
C PHE A 174 11.93 5.51 1.69
N GLY A 175 11.09 5.63 0.66
CA GLY A 175 9.66 5.94 0.82
C GLY A 175 8.91 4.94 1.69
N PRO A 176 9.02 3.62 1.43
CA PRO A 176 8.44 2.56 2.25
C PRO A 176 8.85 2.59 3.71
N VAL A 177 10.12 2.86 4.03
CA VAL A 177 10.57 2.91 5.43
C VAL A 177 9.88 4.05 6.17
N LEU A 178 9.86 5.25 5.59
CA LEU A 178 9.19 6.38 6.21
C LEU A 178 7.69 6.17 6.31
N ASN A 179 7.04 5.70 5.24
CA ASN A 179 5.61 5.43 5.26
C ASN A 179 5.24 4.36 6.29
N SER A 180 6.01 3.26 6.35
CA SER A 180 5.78 2.18 7.31
C SER A 180 6.00 2.66 8.74
N ALA A 181 7.01 3.49 9.00
CA ALA A 181 7.23 4.10 10.31
C ALA A 181 6.03 4.96 10.75
N VAL A 182 5.49 5.79 9.86
CA VAL A 182 4.26 6.56 10.12
C VAL A 182 3.06 5.62 10.35
N HIS A 183 2.95 4.55 9.56
CA HIS A 183 1.87 3.57 9.66
C HIS A 183 1.88 2.82 11.00
N VAL A 184 3.05 2.56 11.61
CA VAL A 184 3.14 2.02 12.98
C VAL A 184 2.34 2.91 13.95
N PHE A 185 2.59 4.22 13.96
CA PHE A 185 1.91 5.13 14.89
C PHE A 185 0.43 5.35 14.52
N MET A 186 0.12 5.45 13.23
CA MET A 186 -1.24 5.66 12.75
C MET A 186 -2.15 4.47 13.11
N TYR A 187 -1.74 3.24 12.78
CA TYR A 187 -2.53 2.05 13.08
C TYR A 187 -2.54 1.71 14.57
N ALA A 188 -1.48 2.03 15.32
CA ALA A 188 -1.51 1.93 16.78
C ALA A 188 -2.59 2.85 17.35
N TYR A 189 -2.67 4.10 16.89
CA TYR A 189 -3.74 5.02 17.30
C TYR A 189 -5.13 4.47 16.93
N TYR A 190 -5.31 3.95 15.72
CA TYR A 190 -6.61 3.39 15.31
C TYR A 190 -7.01 2.18 16.14
N GLY A 191 -6.11 1.22 16.38
CA GLY A 191 -6.39 0.07 17.24
C GLY A 191 -6.73 0.48 18.67
N LEU A 192 -5.94 1.36 19.28
CA LEU A 192 -6.19 1.83 20.65
C LEU A 192 -7.48 2.65 20.75
N SER A 193 -7.86 3.38 19.71
CA SER A 193 -9.10 4.20 19.69
C SER A 193 -10.39 3.39 19.75
N VAL A 194 -10.29 2.10 19.43
CA VAL A 194 -11.42 1.14 19.49
C VAL A 194 -11.68 0.69 20.93
N VAL A 195 -10.70 0.80 21.83
CA VAL A 195 -10.83 0.48 23.25
C VAL A 195 -11.41 1.69 24.00
N PRO A 196 -12.64 1.60 24.56
CA PRO A 196 -13.31 2.78 25.15
C PRO A 196 -12.52 3.46 26.27
N SER A 197 -11.85 2.67 27.12
CA SER A 197 -11.05 3.16 28.24
C SER A 197 -9.76 3.89 27.84
N LEU A 198 -9.30 3.69 26.60
CA LEU A 198 -8.09 4.32 26.06
C LEU A 198 -8.41 5.49 25.15
N ARG A 199 -9.59 5.52 24.53
CA ARG A 199 -9.98 6.51 23.51
C ARG A 199 -9.82 7.97 23.96
N GLU A 200 -10.20 8.29 25.19
CA GLU A 200 -10.08 9.65 25.74
C GLU A 200 -8.64 10.04 26.10
N LYS A 201 -7.76 9.04 26.28
CA LYS A 201 -6.36 9.22 26.67
C LYS A 201 -5.43 9.46 25.47
N LEU A 202 -5.93 9.34 24.23
CA LEU A 202 -5.12 9.47 23.01
C LEU A 202 -4.93 10.95 22.60
N TRP A 203 -4.19 11.70 23.42
CA TRP A 203 -3.90 13.13 23.20
C TRP A 203 -2.98 13.39 21.98
N TRP A 204 -2.24 12.37 21.53
CA TRP A 204 -1.19 12.55 20.52
C TRP A 204 -1.66 12.54 19.06
N LYS A 205 -2.98 12.54 18.80
CA LYS A 205 -3.53 12.52 17.44
C LYS A 205 -2.91 13.59 16.52
N LYS A 206 -2.69 14.80 17.06
CA LYS A 206 -2.13 15.94 16.32
C LYS A 206 -0.70 15.68 15.83
N TYR A 207 0.11 14.95 16.61
CA TYR A 207 1.50 14.65 16.24
C TYR A 207 1.58 13.61 15.12
N ILE A 208 0.60 12.70 15.02
CA ILE A 208 0.52 11.75 13.90
C ILE A 208 0.29 12.50 12.59
N THR A 209 -0.62 13.49 12.58
CA THR A 209 -0.86 14.32 11.39
C THR A 209 0.35 15.15 11.03
N LEU A 210 1.09 15.67 12.02
CA LEU A 210 2.35 16.37 11.77
C LEU A 210 3.39 15.43 11.14
N PHE A 211 3.51 14.21 11.66
CA PHE A 211 4.46 13.22 11.14
C PHE A 211 4.12 12.73 9.73
N GLN A 212 2.86 12.82 9.31
CA GLN A 212 2.45 12.56 7.91
C GLN A 212 2.83 13.69 6.95
N LEU A 213 3.05 14.91 7.46
CA LEU A 213 3.33 16.10 6.66
C LEU A 213 4.82 16.41 6.53
N VAL A 214 5.62 16.01 7.53
CA VAL A 214 7.08 16.18 7.59
C VAL A 214 7.77 15.01 6.91
#